data_AF-A0A8U0HYR7-F1
#
_entry.id   AF-A0A8U0HYR7-F1
#
_cell.length_a   1.000
_cell.length_b   1.000
_cell.length_c   1.000
_cell.angle_alpha   90.00
_cell.angle_beta   90.00
_cell.angle_gamma   90.00
#
_symmetry.space_group_name_H-M   'P 1'
#
loop_
_entity.id
_entity.type
_entity.pdbx_description
1 polymer ?
#
loop_
_entity_poly.entity_id
_entity_poly.type
_entity_poly.pdbx_seq_one_letter_code
_entity_poly.pdbx_strand_id
1 'polypeptide(L)'
;MISRVEADVLDNCISEVSVEVQLKKQYFTKEEIQAYAPDSERFDFNSFKTYLHTKETSWCSDCGESFGICNHDDAKRVKKTVHTLNPKAIASETIDSARRGGPLENVEEKAPIDGVYRVKIDFGERRVVFEFFCERQNYLDSNLDPFDLEFPVLIRDFAVDKYSEHQFIWRELLSEEFRGKLLGQVSAIKNKTTAVFAEYDEEFVSNHRTEIKTAIRDYFERSGYEPYTEVADKCPEIEQYGIKAEYADYVCLPKTGLDEKILITHGEERDSGWYIQRFVDGNLSSVEEEEIFEDLSQQLDEKIRYYKRISKQLSTSSQYMRSIAGLVVVITTLLAVVNFGEITSLVQDYIEIGQYSSVISILLLGTNTILSIVLVVMLFSPYIREKAFSWKMYPIGSSKSRFKFLRHHSFGIE
;
A
#
# COMPACT_ATOMS: atom_id res chain seq x y z
N MET A 1 -32.82 -0.08 -5.15
CA MET A 1 -31.93 0.80 -4.40
C MET A 1 -32.61 1.05 -3.08
N ILE A 2 -32.15 0.34 -2.07
CA ILE A 2 -32.56 0.54 -0.69
C ILE A 2 -32.26 1.99 -0.29
N SER A 3 -33.23 2.67 0.31
CA SER A 3 -33.01 3.98 0.90
C SER A 3 -32.20 3.86 2.19
N ARG A 4 -31.53 4.94 2.60
CA ARG A 4 -30.78 4.98 3.87
C ARG A 4 -31.66 4.57 5.07
N VAL A 5 -32.91 5.06 5.10
CA VAL A 5 -33.88 4.73 6.15
C VAL A 5 -34.20 3.23 6.17
N GLU A 6 -34.39 2.61 5.00
CA GLU A 6 -34.64 1.18 4.91
C GLU A 6 -33.41 0.35 5.29
N ALA A 7 -32.20 0.83 4.98
CA ALA A 7 -30.95 0.21 5.40
C ALA A 7 -30.81 0.23 6.93
N ASP A 8 -31.11 1.36 7.57
CA ASP A 8 -31.07 1.51 9.03
C ASP A 8 -32.11 0.61 9.73
N VAL A 9 -33.34 0.56 9.21
CA VAL A 9 -34.40 -0.34 9.73
C VAL A 9 -34.00 -1.80 9.59
N LEU A 10 -33.42 -2.18 8.46
CA LEU A 10 -32.93 -3.52 8.19
C LEU A 10 -31.79 -3.91 9.13
N ASP A 11 -30.86 -2.99 9.39
CA ASP A 11 -29.74 -3.20 10.31
C ASP A 11 -30.23 -3.46 11.73
N ASN A 12 -31.20 -2.67 12.21
CA ASN A 12 -31.84 -2.87 13.50
C ASN A 12 -32.55 -4.23 13.59
N CYS A 13 -33.27 -4.63 12.53
CA CYS A 13 -33.91 -5.95 12.48
C CYS A 13 -32.90 -7.09 12.58
N ILE A 14 -31.74 -7.01 11.91
CA ILE A 14 -30.68 -8.04 11.97
C ILE A 14 -30.06 -8.09 13.36
N SER A 15 -29.85 -6.91 13.97
CA SER A 15 -29.16 -6.75 15.25
C SER A 15 -29.91 -7.34 16.43
N GLU A 16 -31.23 -7.30 16.38
CA GLU A 16 -32.12 -7.90 17.38
C GLU A 16 -32.15 -9.43 17.31
N VAL A 17 -31.75 -10.03 16.18
CA VAL A 17 -31.69 -11.49 16.07
C VAL A 17 -30.41 -12.01 16.73
N SER A 18 -30.57 -12.67 17.88
CA SER A 18 -29.49 -13.41 18.54
C SER A 18 -28.71 -14.27 17.54
N VAL A 19 -27.38 -14.22 17.62
CA VAL A 19 -26.42 -14.94 16.77
C VAL A 19 -26.71 -16.44 16.66
N GLU A 20 -27.31 -17.04 17.69
CA GLU A 20 -27.64 -18.47 17.72
C GLU A 20 -28.91 -18.82 16.94
N VAL A 21 -29.75 -17.82 16.64
CA VAL A 21 -31.00 -17.96 15.90
C VAL A 21 -30.75 -17.66 14.42
N GLN A 22 -31.27 -18.52 13.54
CA GLN A 22 -31.26 -18.30 12.09
C GLN A 22 -32.13 -17.09 11.73
N LEU A 23 -31.66 -16.18 10.87
CA LEU A 23 -32.38 -14.94 10.52
C LEU A 23 -33.81 -15.20 10.02
N LYS A 24 -33.99 -16.28 9.24
CA LYS A 24 -35.30 -16.71 8.71
C LYS A 24 -36.28 -17.24 9.76
N LYS A 25 -35.85 -17.42 11.01
CA LYS A 25 -36.67 -17.96 12.11
C LYS A 25 -37.18 -16.90 13.08
N GLN A 26 -36.60 -15.69 13.07
CA GLN A 26 -37.10 -14.59 13.90
C GLN A 26 -38.34 -13.96 13.26
N TYR A 27 -39.37 -13.79 14.06
CA TYR A 27 -40.61 -13.12 13.65
C TYR A 27 -40.62 -11.67 14.12
N PHE A 28 -41.05 -10.79 13.22
CA PHE A 28 -41.28 -9.38 13.48
C PHE A 28 -42.72 -9.03 13.09
N THR A 29 -43.36 -8.20 13.89
CA THR A 29 -44.62 -7.54 13.55
C THR A 29 -44.35 -6.30 12.71
N LYS A 30 -45.39 -5.78 12.03
CA LYS A 30 -45.25 -4.54 11.26
C LYS A 30 -44.91 -3.38 12.19
N GLU A 31 -45.53 -3.35 13.36
CA GLU A 31 -45.36 -2.31 14.37
C GLU A 31 -43.92 -2.27 14.90
N GLU A 32 -43.32 -3.43 15.17
CA GLU A 32 -41.91 -3.54 15.56
C GLU A 32 -40.98 -3.02 14.46
N ILE A 33 -41.21 -3.41 13.20
CA ILE A 33 -40.39 -2.94 12.07
C ILE A 33 -40.49 -1.41 11.91
N GLN A 34 -41.71 -0.87 12.05
CA GLN A 34 -41.93 0.57 11.96
C GLN A 34 -41.28 1.34 13.11
N ALA A 35 -41.17 0.74 14.30
CA ALA A 35 -40.52 1.34 15.46
C ALA A 35 -38.99 1.47 15.30
N TYR A 36 -38.37 0.71 14.39
CA TYR A 36 -36.95 0.87 14.06
C TYR A 36 -36.65 2.03 13.11
N ALA A 37 -37.67 2.65 12.51
CA ALA A 37 -37.48 3.81 11.66
C ALA A 37 -37.25 5.06 12.52
N PRO A 38 -36.30 5.95 12.17
CA PRO A 38 -36.10 7.22 12.87
C PRO A 38 -37.39 8.07 12.85
N ASP A 39 -37.78 8.62 14.00
CA ASP A 39 -38.99 9.45 14.14
C ASP A 39 -39.04 10.65 13.16
N SER A 40 -37.88 11.12 12.71
CA SER A 40 -37.71 12.26 11.81
C SER A 40 -37.86 11.94 10.32
N GLU A 41 -37.95 10.66 9.93
CA GLU A 41 -37.88 10.24 8.53
C GLU A 41 -39.10 9.41 8.11
N ARG A 42 -39.53 9.59 6.85
CA ARG A 42 -40.71 8.88 6.32
C ARG A 42 -40.30 7.48 5.85
N PHE A 43 -40.56 6.47 6.66
CA PHE A 43 -40.41 5.06 6.29
C PHE A 43 -41.67 4.51 5.60
N ASP A 44 -41.52 3.96 4.39
CA ASP A 44 -42.58 3.22 3.71
C ASP A 44 -42.42 1.71 3.91
N PHE A 45 -43.27 1.14 4.75
CA PHE A 45 -43.27 -0.31 4.97
C PHE A 45 -43.53 -1.12 3.70
N ASN A 46 -44.25 -0.58 2.71
CA ASN A 46 -44.59 -1.34 1.51
C ASN A 46 -43.39 -1.55 0.58
N SER A 47 -42.50 -0.55 0.44
CA SER A 47 -41.25 -0.73 -0.30
C SER A 47 -40.32 -1.72 0.40
N PHE A 48 -40.31 -1.69 1.73
CA PHE A 48 -39.51 -2.58 2.57
C PHE A 48 -39.91 -4.07 2.51
N LYS A 49 -41.15 -4.39 2.10
CA LYS A 49 -41.65 -5.79 2.00
C LYS A 49 -40.78 -6.69 1.13
N THR A 50 -40.02 -6.15 0.19
CA THR A 50 -39.11 -6.92 -0.67
C THR A 50 -38.06 -7.69 0.13
N TYR A 51 -37.65 -7.15 1.29
CA TYR A 51 -36.68 -7.75 2.21
C TYR A 51 -37.29 -8.71 3.23
N LEU A 52 -38.61 -8.96 3.13
CA LEU A 52 -39.37 -9.73 4.09
C LEU A 52 -40.09 -10.90 3.43
N HIS A 53 -40.21 -12.01 4.15
CA HIS A 53 -41.22 -13.02 3.91
C HIS A 53 -42.35 -12.84 4.90
N THR A 54 -43.58 -12.74 4.39
CA THR A 54 -44.79 -12.65 5.22
C THR A 54 -45.38 -14.03 5.47
N LYS A 55 -45.73 -14.31 6.73
CA LYS A 55 -46.40 -15.54 7.14
C LYS A 55 -47.50 -15.22 8.15
N GLU A 56 -48.55 -16.05 8.16
CA GLU A 56 -49.47 -16.07 9.30
C GLU A 56 -48.97 -17.10 10.33
N THR A 57 -48.85 -16.67 11.59
CA THR A 57 -48.54 -17.58 12.71
C THR A 57 -49.56 -17.43 13.82
N SER A 58 -49.72 -18.48 14.63
CA SER A 58 -50.61 -18.49 15.78
C SER A 58 -49.88 -18.04 17.04
N TRP A 59 -50.48 -17.07 17.73
CA TRP A 59 -49.99 -16.45 18.94
C TRP A 59 -50.98 -16.64 20.08
N CYS A 60 -50.46 -16.75 21.29
CA CYS A 60 -51.25 -16.82 22.51
C CYS A 60 -51.98 -15.50 22.73
N SER A 61 -53.29 -15.55 22.95
CA SER A 61 -54.11 -14.37 23.28
C SER A 61 -53.71 -13.71 24.60
N ASP A 62 -53.11 -14.47 25.52
CA ASP A 62 -53.00 -14.08 26.93
C ASP A 62 -51.61 -13.53 27.26
N CYS A 63 -50.53 -14.16 26.77
CA CYS A 63 -49.17 -13.65 26.94
C CYS A 63 -48.61 -12.96 25.69
N GLY A 64 -49.30 -13.07 24.54
CA GLY A 64 -48.82 -12.47 23.31
C GLY A 64 -47.51 -13.07 22.80
N GLU A 65 -47.18 -14.31 23.16
CA GLU A 65 -46.03 -15.05 22.62
C GLU A 65 -46.46 -16.01 21.50
N SER A 66 -45.51 -16.41 20.64
CA SER A 66 -45.76 -17.47 19.66
C SER A 66 -46.05 -18.81 20.37
N PHE A 67 -46.97 -19.62 19.84
CA PHE A 67 -47.32 -20.92 20.46
C PHE A 67 -46.18 -21.94 20.50
N GLY A 68 -45.06 -21.70 19.80
CA GLY A 68 -43.85 -22.52 19.95
C GLY A 68 -43.09 -22.28 21.26
N ILE A 69 -43.41 -21.19 21.97
CA ILE A 69 -42.70 -20.72 23.18
C ILE A 69 -43.67 -20.58 24.37
N CYS A 70 -44.96 -20.34 24.09
CA CYS A 70 -45.99 -20.16 25.12
C CYS A 70 -46.27 -21.45 25.92
N ASN A 71 -46.29 -21.34 27.24
CA ASN A 71 -46.63 -22.42 28.19
C ASN A 71 -48.09 -22.40 28.67
N HIS A 72 -48.98 -21.60 28.07
CA HIS A 72 -50.40 -21.57 28.40
C HIS A 72 -51.17 -22.60 27.56
N ASP A 73 -51.52 -23.74 28.17
CA ASP A 73 -52.19 -24.86 27.49
C ASP A 73 -53.61 -24.52 26.99
N ASP A 74 -54.32 -23.61 27.68
CA ASP A 74 -55.72 -23.26 27.40
C ASP A 74 -55.91 -21.92 26.66
N ALA A 75 -54.81 -21.25 26.29
CA ALA A 75 -54.90 -19.93 25.68
C ALA A 75 -55.54 -19.96 24.29
N LYS A 76 -56.34 -18.93 23.98
CA LYS A 76 -56.95 -18.81 22.64
C LYS A 76 -55.87 -18.48 21.61
N ARG A 77 -55.95 -19.15 20.45
CA ARG A 77 -55.04 -18.91 19.33
C ARG A 77 -55.52 -17.72 18.52
N VAL A 78 -54.73 -16.65 18.50
CA VAL A 78 -54.94 -15.50 17.62
C VAL A 78 -53.96 -15.62 16.46
N LYS A 79 -54.46 -15.55 15.22
CA LYS A 79 -53.59 -15.46 14.06
C LYS A 79 -53.06 -14.03 13.92
N LYS A 80 -51.74 -13.90 13.81
CA LYS A 80 -51.07 -12.63 13.50
C LYS A 80 -50.27 -12.78 12.21
N THR A 81 -50.30 -11.73 11.41
CA THR A 81 -49.38 -11.57 10.27
C THR A 81 -48.03 -11.16 10.83
N VAL A 82 -47.01 -11.94 10.51
CA VAL A 82 -45.63 -11.70 10.91
C VAL A 82 -44.71 -11.72 9.70
N HIS A 83 -43.54 -11.13 9.88
CA HIS A 83 -42.52 -10.98 8.88
C HIS A 83 -41.24 -11.67 9.35
N THR A 84 -40.57 -12.36 8.45
CA THR A 84 -39.22 -12.90 8.66
C THR A 84 -38.31 -12.27 7.63
N LEU A 85 -37.03 -12.04 7.95
CA LEU A 85 -36.08 -11.50 6.99
C LEU A 85 -35.92 -12.45 5.79
N ASN A 86 -35.73 -11.89 4.59
CA ASN A 86 -35.47 -12.62 3.35
C ASN A 86 -33.98 -12.49 2.99
N PRO A 87 -33.11 -13.42 3.43
CA PRO A 87 -31.67 -13.26 3.27
C PRO A 87 -31.23 -13.20 1.80
N LYS A 88 -32.00 -13.82 0.90
CA LYS A 88 -31.74 -13.79 -0.54
C LYS A 88 -31.94 -12.39 -1.13
N ALA A 89 -33.11 -11.80 -0.90
CA ALA A 89 -33.40 -10.47 -1.44
C ALA A 89 -32.40 -9.44 -0.93
N ILE A 90 -31.98 -9.60 0.31
CA ILE A 90 -31.09 -8.62 0.88
C ILE A 90 -29.64 -8.83 0.43
N ALA A 91 -29.14 -10.08 0.37
CA ALA A 91 -27.84 -10.36 -0.24
C ALA A 91 -27.77 -9.82 -1.69
N SER A 92 -28.85 -9.98 -2.47
CA SER A 92 -28.95 -9.41 -3.82
C SER A 92 -28.82 -7.88 -3.83
N GLU A 93 -29.56 -7.18 -2.97
CA GLU A 93 -29.48 -5.70 -2.91
C GLU A 93 -28.11 -5.23 -2.43
N THR A 94 -27.48 -5.96 -1.50
CA THR A 94 -26.10 -5.71 -1.07
C THR A 94 -25.12 -5.82 -2.24
N ILE A 95 -25.20 -6.91 -3.01
CA ILE A 95 -24.37 -7.13 -4.20
C ILE A 95 -24.61 -6.01 -5.22
N ASP A 96 -25.87 -5.67 -5.47
CA ASP A 96 -26.23 -4.63 -6.44
C ASP A 96 -25.85 -3.21 -5.98
N SER A 97 -25.78 -2.96 -4.67
CA SER A 97 -25.26 -1.71 -4.10
C SER A 97 -23.75 -1.62 -4.35
N ALA A 98 -23.02 -2.70 -4.06
CA ALA A 98 -21.58 -2.76 -4.28
C ALA A 98 -21.19 -2.69 -5.77
N ARG A 99 -22.06 -3.18 -6.68
CA ARG A 99 -21.94 -3.01 -8.14
C ARG A 99 -22.07 -1.57 -8.61
N ARG A 100 -23.02 -0.81 -8.05
CA ARG A 100 -23.42 0.52 -8.57
C ARG A 100 -22.53 1.69 -8.15
N GLY A 101 -21.59 1.47 -7.24
CA GLY A 101 -20.72 2.54 -6.72
C GLY A 101 -19.31 2.09 -6.33
N GLY A 102 -18.89 0.89 -6.73
CA GLY A 102 -17.67 0.25 -6.21
C GLY A 102 -16.93 -0.61 -7.24
N PRO A 103 -15.84 -1.27 -6.81
CA PRO A 103 -14.95 -2.05 -7.68
C PRO A 103 -15.56 -3.36 -8.22
N LEU A 104 -16.89 -3.56 -8.09
CA LEU A 104 -17.59 -4.79 -8.43
C LEU A 104 -18.44 -4.66 -9.71
N GLU A 105 -18.08 -3.80 -10.68
CA GLU A 105 -18.91 -3.54 -11.87
C GLU A 105 -19.06 -4.76 -12.80
N ASN A 106 -18.06 -5.66 -12.86
CA ASN A 106 -18.02 -6.82 -13.77
C ASN A 106 -18.14 -8.16 -13.01
N VAL A 107 -19.35 -8.53 -12.60
CA VAL A 107 -19.57 -9.70 -11.72
C VAL A 107 -20.42 -10.79 -12.37
N GLU A 108 -19.87 -12.01 -12.43
CA GLU A 108 -20.67 -13.23 -12.56
C GLU A 108 -21.28 -13.62 -11.21
N GLU A 109 -22.61 -13.53 -11.10
CA GLU A 109 -23.33 -14.06 -9.95
C GLU A 109 -23.48 -15.57 -10.10
N LYS A 110 -22.98 -16.33 -9.12
CA LYS A 110 -23.31 -17.76 -9.03
C LYS A 110 -24.52 -17.96 -8.13
N ALA A 111 -25.43 -18.82 -8.55
CA ALA A 111 -26.54 -19.26 -7.72
C ALA A 111 -26.02 -19.76 -6.36
N PRO A 112 -26.74 -19.48 -5.26
CA PRO A 112 -26.26 -19.82 -3.93
C PRO A 112 -26.09 -21.34 -3.79
N ILE A 113 -24.91 -21.76 -3.33
CA ILE A 113 -24.64 -23.14 -2.91
C ILE A 113 -24.70 -23.13 -1.39
N ASP A 114 -25.58 -23.94 -0.80
CA ASP A 114 -25.77 -24.05 0.65
C ASP A 114 -26.06 -22.72 1.39
N GLY A 115 -26.59 -21.72 0.69
CA GLY A 115 -26.90 -20.40 1.27
C GLY A 115 -25.71 -19.43 1.33
N VAL A 116 -24.62 -19.75 0.62
CA VAL A 116 -23.49 -18.84 0.35
C VAL A 116 -23.67 -18.23 -1.03
N TYR A 117 -23.70 -16.90 -1.12
CA TYR A 117 -23.74 -16.19 -2.40
C TYR A 117 -22.33 -15.79 -2.80
N ARG A 118 -21.98 -15.97 -4.07
CA ARG A 118 -20.63 -15.68 -4.56
C ARG A 118 -20.67 -14.64 -5.66
N VAL A 119 -19.84 -13.62 -5.46
CA VAL A 119 -19.55 -12.57 -6.43
C VAL A 119 -18.09 -12.71 -6.79
N LYS A 120 -17.82 -12.94 -8.07
CA LYS A 120 -16.46 -13.03 -8.60
C LYS A 120 -16.15 -11.79 -9.40
N ILE A 121 -14.96 -11.24 -9.20
CA ILE A 121 -14.46 -10.09 -9.94
C ILE A 121 -13.06 -10.45 -10.38
N ASP A 122 -12.82 -10.30 -11.67
CA ASP A 122 -11.47 -10.40 -12.21
C ASP A 122 -10.82 -9.01 -12.08
N PHE A 123 -9.74 -8.93 -11.32
CA PHE A 123 -8.91 -7.76 -11.10
C PHE A 123 -7.55 -7.99 -11.77
N GLY A 124 -7.50 -7.72 -13.08
CA GLY A 124 -6.33 -8.03 -13.89
C GLY A 124 -6.15 -9.55 -14.01
N GLU A 125 -4.96 -10.05 -13.72
CA GLU A 125 -4.66 -11.50 -13.65
C GLU A 125 -5.19 -12.18 -12.39
N ARG A 126 -5.61 -11.41 -11.37
CA ARG A 126 -6.07 -11.96 -10.09
C ARG A 126 -7.58 -12.01 -10.05
N ARG A 127 -8.12 -13.08 -9.47
CA ARG A 127 -9.56 -13.21 -9.22
C ARG A 127 -9.85 -12.92 -7.76
N VAL A 128 -10.74 -11.96 -7.51
CA VAL A 128 -11.27 -11.65 -6.18
C VAL A 128 -12.64 -12.30 -6.04
N VAL A 129 -12.86 -13.01 -4.93
CA VAL A 129 -14.14 -13.68 -4.65
C VAL A 129 -14.73 -13.11 -3.37
N PHE A 130 -15.92 -12.54 -3.44
CA PHE A 130 -16.70 -12.17 -2.27
C PHE A 130 -17.72 -13.26 -1.96
N GLU A 131 -17.66 -13.80 -0.75
CA GLU A 131 -18.59 -14.84 -0.29
C GLU A 131 -19.52 -14.27 0.78
N PHE A 132 -20.82 -14.25 0.51
CA PHE A 132 -21.83 -13.69 1.41
C PHE A 132 -22.47 -14.77 2.27
N PHE A 133 -22.35 -14.63 3.59
CA PHE A 133 -22.81 -15.59 4.58
C PHE A 133 -23.97 -15.05 5.41
N CYS A 134 -25.13 -15.69 5.30
CA CYS A 134 -26.30 -15.38 6.13
C CYS A 134 -26.21 -16.01 7.53
N GLU A 135 -25.52 -17.13 7.64
CA GLU A 135 -25.56 -18.04 8.79
C GLU A 135 -24.14 -18.37 9.24
N ARG A 136 -23.92 -18.39 10.56
CA ARG A 136 -22.60 -18.65 11.16
C ARG A 136 -22.02 -19.99 10.72
N GLN A 137 -22.84 -21.04 10.71
CA GLN A 137 -22.39 -22.39 10.39
C GLN A 137 -21.80 -22.46 8.97
N ASN A 138 -22.44 -21.84 7.99
CA ASN A 138 -21.97 -21.79 6.61
C ASN A 138 -20.60 -21.10 6.49
N TYR A 139 -20.35 -20.07 7.31
CA TYR A 139 -19.05 -19.40 7.37
C TYR A 139 -17.98 -20.24 8.09
N LEU A 140 -18.35 -20.99 9.13
CA LEU A 140 -17.41 -21.89 9.82
C LEU A 140 -16.99 -23.06 8.91
N ASP A 141 -17.94 -23.56 8.13
CA ASP A 141 -17.76 -24.69 7.20
C ASP A 141 -17.09 -24.28 5.88
N SER A 142 -16.98 -22.97 5.60
CA SER A 142 -16.31 -22.51 4.40
C SER A 142 -14.78 -22.67 4.52
N ASN A 143 -14.18 -23.17 3.45
CA ASN A 143 -12.74 -23.26 3.27
C ASN A 143 -12.27 -22.07 2.45
N LEU A 144 -12.39 -20.88 3.03
CA LEU A 144 -11.87 -19.65 2.42
C LEU A 144 -10.35 -19.71 2.45
N ASP A 145 -9.71 -19.60 1.28
CA ASP A 145 -8.26 -19.51 1.23
C ASP A 145 -7.84 -18.04 1.40
N PRO A 146 -7.17 -17.67 2.52
CA PRO A 146 -6.71 -16.30 2.73
C PRO A 146 -5.68 -15.85 1.68
N PHE A 147 -5.10 -16.78 0.91
CA PHE A 147 -4.17 -16.49 -0.18
C PHE A 147 -4.86 -16.31 -1.54
N ASP A 148 -6.09 -16.80 -1.75
CA ASP A 148 -6.81 -16.74 -3.04
C ASP A 148 -7.73 -15.50 -3.19
N LEU A 149 -7.47 -14.41 -2.47
CA LEU A 149 -8.27 -13.18 -2.48
C LEU A 149 -9.77 -13.43 -2.26
N GLU A 150 -10.09 -14.33 -1.33
CA GLU A 150 -11.45 -14.65 -0.94
C GLU A 150 -11.86 -13.85 0.30
N PHE A 151 -12.82 -12.94 0.14
CA PHE A 151 -13.29 -12.04 1.18
C PHE A 151 -14.62 -12.50 1.76
N PRO A 152 -14.68 -12.89 3.05
CA PRO A 152 -15.93 -13.16 3.72
C PRO A 152 -16.75 -11.88 3.94
N VAL A 153 -18.00 -11.96 3.52
CA VAL A 153 -19.01 -10.93 3.72
C VAL A 153 -20.11 -11.50 4.59
N LEU A 154 -20.13 -11.11 5.86
CA LEU A 154 -21.08 -11.62 6.84
C LEU A 154 -22.31 -10.74 6.91
N ILE A 155 -23.48 -11.34 6.93
CA ILE A 155 -24.75 -10.60 7.02
C ILE A 155 -25.06 -10.17 8.46
N ARG A 156 -24.47 -10.86 9.42
CA ARG A 156 -24.56 -10.56 10.83
C ARG A 156 -23.18 -10.74 11.45
N ASP A 157 -22.89 -9.91 12.45
CA ASP A 157 -21.66 -10.05 13.20
C ASP A 157 -21.64 -11.35 14.02
N PHE A 158 -20.58 -12.11 13.86
CA PHE A 158 -20.30 -13.32 14.62
C PHE A 158 -18.88 -13.18 15.16
N ALA A 159 -18.68 -13.34 16.46
CA ALA A 159 -17.34 -13.39 17.05
C ALA A 159 -16.58 -14.61 16.50
N VAL A 160 -15.66 -14.37 15.56
CA VAL A 160 -14.83 -15.40 14.92
C VAL A 160 -13.48 -14.79 14.53
N ASP A 161 -12.39 -15.51 14.84
CA ASP A 161 -11.02 -15.02 14.63
C ASP A 161 -10.43 -15.41 13.26
N LYS A 162 -11.11 -16.27 12.50
CA LYS A 162 -10.53 -16.99 11.34
C LYS A 162 -10.06 -16.06 10.21
N TYR A 163 -10.70 -14.90 10.02
CA TYR A 163 -10.40 -13.93 8.95
C TYR A 163 -10.70 -12.47 9.33
N SER A 164 -10.49 -12.09 10.60
CA SER A 164 -10.91 -10.78 11.14
C SER A 164 -10.36 -9.56 10.36
N GLU A 165 -9.19 -9.69 9.74
CA GLU A 165 -8.56 -8.64 8.93
C GLU A 165 -9.21 -8.43 7.55
N HIS A 166 -9.99 -9.40 7.07
CA HIS A 166 -10.55 -9.43 5.71
C HIS A 166 -12.07 -9.69 5.71
N GLN A 167 -12.73 -9.34 6.81
CA GLN A 167 -14.15 -9.58 7.02
C GLN A 167 -14.97 -8.29 6.90
N PHE A 168 -16.05 -8.35 6.13
CA PHE A 168 -17.03 -7.26 6.03
C PHE A 168 -18.34 -7.71 6.66
N ILE A 169 -18.96 -6.86 7.48
CA ILE A 169 -20.28 -7.15 8.05
C ILE A 169 -21.32 -6.33 7.30
N TRP A 170 -22.52 -6.86 7.03
CA TRP A 170 -23.58 -6.20 6.27
C TRP A 170 -24.00 -4.87 6.84
N ARG A 171 -23.93 -4.71 8.16
CA ARG A 171 -24.08 -3.39 8.81
C ARG A 171 -23.23 -2.32 8.11
N GLU A 172 -22.02 -2.70 7.74
CA GLU A 172 -21.09 -1.85 7.03
C GLU A 172 -21.41 -1.80 5.53
N LEU A 173 -21.86 -2.90 4.89
CA LEU A 173 -22.01 -2.99 3.43
C LEU A 173 -22.94 -1.94 2.79
N LEU A 174 -23.88 -1.40 3.56
CA LEU A 174 -24.79 -0.35 3.12
C LEU A 174 -24.28 1.07 3.47
N SER A 175 -23.12 1.17 4.12
CA SER A 175 -22.50 2.43 4.57
C SER A 175 -21.28 2.81 3.72
N GLU A 176 -20.93 4.10 3.75
CA GLU A 176 -19.70 4.60 3.12
C GLU A 176 -18.42 4.02 3.76
N GLU A 177 -18.49 3.56 5.02
CA GLU A 177 -17.35 2.94 5.69
C GLU A 177 -16.95 1.61 5.04
N PHE A 178 -17.92 0.79 4.63
CA PHE A 178 -17.62 -0.41 3.85
C PHE A 178 -16.94 -0.06 2.55
N ARG A 179 -17.45 0.92 1.81
CA ARG A 179 -16.84 1.35 0.56
C ARG A 179 -15.39 1.75 0.79
N GLY A 180 -15.12 2.54 1.83
CA GLY A 180 -13.76 2.91 2.23
C GLY A 180 -12.88 1.72 2.60
N LYS A 181 -13.37 0.78 3.41
CA LYS A 181 -12.62 -0.43 3.81
C LYS A 181 -12.36 -1.38 2.64
N LEU A 182 -13.37 -1.60 1.80
CA LEU A 182 -13.30 -2.38 0.58
C LEU A 182 -12.28 -1.76 -0.39
N LEU A 183 -12.36 -0.45 -0.62
CA LEU A 183 -11.37 0.27 -1.43
C LEU A 183 -9.98 0.18 -0.81
N GLY A 184 -9.84 0.29 0.51
CA GLY A 184 -8.57 0.12 1.20
C GLY A 184 -7.97 -1.28 1.04
N GLN A 185 -8.77 -2.34 1.17
CA GLN A 185 -8.31 -3.72 0.99
C GLN A 185 -8.02 -4.06 -0.48
N VAL A 186 -8.89 -3.63 -1.40
CA VAL A 186 -8.64 -3.73 -2.84
C VAL A 186 -7.40 -2.90 -3.20
N SER A 187 -7.17 -1.75 -2.59
CA SER A 187 -5.95 -0.95 -2.78
C SER A 187 -4.71 -1.63 -2.20
N ALA A 188 -4.83 -2.30 -1.06
CA ALA A 188 -3.74 -3.13 -0.54
C ALA A 188 -3.40 -4.29 -1.49
N ILE A 189 -4.40 -4.87 -2.15
CA ILE A 189 -4.20 -5.87 -3.22
C ILE A 189 -3.57 -5.21 -4.45
N LYS A 190 -4.02 -4.00 -4.85
CA LYS A 190 -3.38 -3.20 -5.91
C LYS A 190 -1.91 -3.02 -5.60
N ASN A 191 -1.56 -2.66 -4.36
CA ASN A 191 -0.18 -2.46 -3.92
C ASN A 191 0.66 -3.75 -3.92
N LYS A 192 0.04 -4.94 -4.01
CA LYS A 192 0.74 -6.23 -4.25
C LYS A 192 0.86 -6.60 -5.73
N THR A 193 0.10 -5.98 -6.62
CA THR A 193 0.28 -6.07 -8.09
C THR A 193 1.05 -4.88 -8.66
N THR A 194 1.42 -3.93 -7.80
CA THR A 194 2.02 -2.64 -8.14
C THR A 194 3.31 -2.50 -7.35
N ALA A 195 4.45 -2.37 -8.01
CA ALA A 195 5.72 -2.22 -7.30
C ALA A 195 5.83 -0.77 -6.77
N VAL A 196 6.15 -0.64 -5.48
CA VAL A 196 6.48 0.63 -4.83
C VAL A 196 7.97 0.90 -5.07
N PHE A 197 8.27 2.00 -5.78
CA PHE A 197 9.66 2.34 -6.15
C PHE A 197 10.33 3.26 -5.16
N ALA A 198 9.55 4.12 -4.49
CA ALA A 198 10.02 5.02 -3.46
C ALA A 198 8.84 5.49 -2.61
N GLU A 199 8.98 5.41 -1.29
CA GLU A 199 7.98 5.93 -0.34
C GLU A 199 8.22 7.43 -0.11
N TYR A 200 7.16 8.25 -0.19
CA TYR A 200 7.20 9.70 0.02
C TYR A 200 7.38 10.10 1.49
N ASP A 201 7.15 9.19 2.43
CA ASP A 201 7.30 9.46 3.87
C ASP A 201 8.75 9.67 4.30
N GLU A 202 9.71 9.33 3.42
CA GLU A 202 11.07 9.79 3.59
C GLU A 202 11.22 11.24 3.07
N GLU A 203 11.48 12.19 3.98
CA GLU A 203 11.83 13.59 3.68
C GLU A 203 12.84 13.72 2.51
N PHE A 204 13.73 12.74 2.39
CA PHE A 204 14.68 12.61 1.30
C PHE A 204 14.03 12.49 -0.09
N VAL A 205 13.06 11.59 -0.25
CA VAL A 205 12.37 11.31 -1.52
C VAL A 205 11.52 12.50 -1.92
N SER A 206 10.83 13.12 -0.95
CA SER A 206 10.07 14.35 -1.17
C SER A 206 10.95 15.50 -1.71
N ASN A 207 12.13 15.71 -1.11
CA ASN A 207 13.06 16.76 -1.52
C ASN A 207 13.70 16.56 -2.91
N HIS A 208 13.68 15.33 -3.46
CA HIS A 208 14.29 14.99 -4.75
C HIS A 208 13.28 14.42 -5.75
N ARG A 209 12.00 14.77 -5.58
CA ARG A 209 10.89 14.24 -6.38
C ARG A 209 11.08 14.50 -7.88
N THR A 210 11.50 15.69 -8.27
CA THR A 210 11.61 16.02 -9.70
C THR A 210 12.70 15.18 -10.38
N GLU A 211 13.83 15.00 -9.69
CA GLU A 211 14.98 14.26 -10.17
C GLU A 211 14.69 12.77 -10.31
N ILE A 212 14.05 12.17 -9.31
CA ILE A 212 13.69 10.75 -9.35
C ILE A 212 12.62 10.50 -10.42
N LYS A 213 11.58 11.34 -10.51
CA LYS A 213 10.54 11.25 -11.56
C LYS A 213 11.16 11.27 -12.95
N THR A 214 12.08 12.21 -13.16
CA THR A 214 12.81 12.36 -14.43
C THR A 214 13.67 11.14 -14.72
N ALA A 215 14.35 10.59 -13.71
CA ALA A 215 15.20 9.42 -13.87
C ALA A 215 14.41 8.15 -14.25
N ILE A 216 13.22 7.95 -13.67
CA ILE A 216 12.32 6.85 -14.01
C ILE A 216 11.81 7.02 -15.45
N ARG A 217 11.38 8.23 -15.82
CA ARG A 217 10.93 8.53 -17.20
C ARG A 217 12.04 8.25 -18.22
N ASP A 218 13.24 8.80 -17.97
CA ASP A 218 14.40 8.61 -18.83
C ASP A 218 14.84 7.13 -18.93
N TYR A 219 14.62 6.34 -17.87
CA TYR A 219 14.87 4.90 -17.89
C TYR A 219 13.93 4.20 -18.88
N PHE A 220 12.62 4.42 -18.77
CA PHE A 220 11.65 3.83 -19.71
C PHE A 220 11.86 4.30 -21.15
N GLU A 221 12.20 5.57 -21.37
CA GLU A 221 12.55 6.07 -22.71
C GLU A 221 13.71 5.30 -23.35
N ARG A 222 14.74 4.97 -22.54
CA ARG A 222 15.90 4.16 -22.95
C ARG A 222 15.56 2.69 -23.13
N SER A 223 14.58 2.18 -22.39
CA SER A 223 14.06 0.81 -22.50
C SER A 223 13.14 0.62 -23.72
N GLY A 224 12.92 1.67 -24.52
CA GLY A 224 12.13 1.58 -25.75
C GLY A 224 10.67 2.02 -25.58
N TYR A 225 10.32 2.66 -24.48
CA TYR A 225 9.01 3.27 -24.29
C TYR A 225 9.01 4.75 -24.68
N GLU A 226 7.82 5.33 -24.81
CA GLU A 226 7.56 6.74 -25.02
C GLU A 226 6.56 7.23 -23.97
N PRO A 227 6.94 8.19 -23.11
CA PRO A 227 6.09 8.69 -22.05
C PRO A 227 5.11 9.76 -22.55
N TYR A 228 3.87 9.70 -22.06
CA TYR A 228 2.78 10.61 -22.35
C TYR A 228 2.15 11.12 -21.06
N THR A 229 1.84 12.41 -21.00
CA THR A 229 1.17 13.02 -19.84
C THR A 229 -0.36 12.96 -19.94
N GLU A 230 -0.91 12.74 -21.14
CA GLU A 230 -2.34 12.59 -21.39
C GLU A 230 -2.83 11.19 -21.00
N VAL A 231 -2.76 10.85 -19.71
CA VAL A 231 -3.04 9.50 -19.20
C VAL A 231 -4.47 9.06 -19.50
N ALA A 232 -5.47 9.93 -19.30
CA ALA A 232 -6.87 9.60 -19.56
C ALA A 232 -7.13 9.19 -21.02
N ASP A 233 -6.41 9.80 -21.97
CA ASP A 233 -6.56 9.52 -23.40
C ASP A 233 -5.78 8.26 -23.83
N LYS A 234 -4.62 8.03 -23.22
CA LYS A 234 -3.68 6.97 -23.62
C LYS A 234 -3.88 5.65 -22.86
N CYS A 235 -4.45 5.72 -21.66
CA CYS A 235 -4.69 4.59 -20.77
C CYS A 235 -6.10 4.69 -20.14
N PRO A 236 -7.18 4.71 -20.93
CA PRO A 236 -8.55 4.83 -20.41
C PRO A 236 -8.96 3.64 -19.51
N GLU A 237 -8.31 2.49 -19.66
CA GLU A 237 -8.56 1.27 -18.87
C GLU A 237 -8.30 1.44 -17.37
N ILE A 238 -7.69 2.54 -16.91
CA ILE A 238 -7.33 2.74 -15.50
C ILE A 238 -8.55 2.94 -14.60
N GLU A 239 -9.64 3.48 -15.17
CA GLU A 239 -10.86 3.80 -14.43
C GLU A 239 -11.57 2.54 -13.93
N GLN A 240 -11.58 1.46 -14.73
CA GLN A 240 -12.20 0.18 -14.35
C GLN A 240 -11.52 -0.45 -13.13
N TYR A 241 -10.26 -0.10 -12.90
CA TYR A 241 -9.49 -0.52 -11.74
C TYR A 241 -9.55 0.51 -10.61
N GLY A 242 -10.34 1.58 -10.73
CA GLY A 242 -10.43 2.64 -9.72
C GLY A 242 -9.11 3.38 -9.51
N ILE A 243 -8.30 3.54 -10.56
CA ILE A 243 -7.11 4.39 -10.57
C ILE A 243 -7.53 5.71 -11.20
N LYS A 244 -7.47 6.81 -10.45
CA LYS A 244 -7.88 8.12 -10.98
C LYS A 244 -6.73 8.76 -11.77
N ALA A 245 -7.04 9.27 -12.96
CA ALA A 245 -6.07 9.93 -13.83
C ALA A 245 -5.40 11.15 -13.16
N GLU A 246 -6.05 11.81 -12.19
CA GLU A 246 -5.50 12.96 -11.47
C GLU A 246 -4.25 12.63 -10.64
N TYR A 247 -4.08 11.37 -10.21
CA TYR A 247 -2.90 10.90 -9.47
C TYR A 247 -1.87 10.23 -10.38
N ALA A 248 -2.10 10.21 -11.69
CA ALA A 248 -1.17 9.67 -12.65
C ALA A 248 -0.16 10.73 -13.10
N ASP A 249 1.12 10.38 -13.06
CA ASP A 249 2.21 11.26 -13.45
C ASP A 249 2.45 11.22 -14.97
N TYR A 250 2.43 10.03 -15.56
CA TYR A 250 2.54 9.76 -17.00
C TYR A 250 2.30 8.27 -17.30
N VAL A 251 2.01 7.95 -18.55
CA VAL A 251 1.97 6.58 -19.08
C VAL A 251 3.02 6.39 -20.15
N CYS A 252 3.74 5.28 -20.09
CA CYS A 252 4.77 4.86 -21.04
C CYS A 252 4.20 3.82 -22.00
N LEU A 253 4.28 4.10 -23.31
CA LEU A 253 3.85 3.18 -24.36
C LEU A 253 5.07 2.62 -25.11
N PRO A 254 5.13 1.33 -25.43
CA PRO A 254 6.25 0.72 -26.15
C PRO A 254 6.30 1.24 -27.58
N LYS A 255 7.48 1.66 -28.04
CA LYS A 255 7.72 2.13 -29.42
C LYS A 255 7.51 1.03 -30.46
N THR A 256 7.49 -0.23 -30.04
CA THR A 256 7.25 -1.40 -30.88
C THR A 256 5.78 -1.56 -31.27
N GLY A 257 4.86 -0.83 -30.62
CA GLY A 257 3.42 -0.94 -30.88
C GLY A 257 2.76 -2.19 -30.28
N LEU A 258 3.43 -2.86 -29.34
CA LEU A 258 2.79 -3.88 -28.50
C LEU A 258 1.70 -3.24 -27.65
N ASP A 259 0.63 -3.98 -27.35
CA ASP A 259 -0.45 -3.52 -26.45
C ASP A 259 -0.04 -3.70 -24.99
N GLU A 260 1.09 -3.10 -24.65
CA GLU A 260 1.59 -2.99 -23.28
C GLU A 260 1.60 -1.50 -22.89
N LYS A 261 1.24 -1.17 -21.67
CA LYS A 261 1.34 0.20 -21.14
C LYS A 261 1.88 0.17 -19.73
N ILE A 262 2.76 1.10 -19.41
CA ILE A 262 3.34 1.22 -18.08
C ILE A 262 2.89 2.56 -17.50
N LEU A 263 2.01 2.52 -16.52
CA LEU A 263 1.48 3.69 -15.85
C LEU A 263 2.27 3.99 -14.58
N ILE A 264 2.70 5.24 -14.44
CA ILE A 264 3.35 5.73 -13.23
C ILE A 264 2.37 6.62 -12.48
N THR A 265 2.01 6.22 -11.26
CA THR A 265 1.13 7.00 -10.38
C THR A 265 1.84 7.38 -9.10
N HIS A 266 1.39 8.46 -8.47
CA HIS A 266 1.70 8.75 -7.07
C HIS A 266 0.47 8.38 -6.22
N GLY A 267 0.68 8.00 -4.96
CA GLY A 267 -0.43 7.57 -4.12
C GLY A 267 -1.43 8.69 -3.83
N GLU A 268 -2.68 8.29 -3.51
CA GLU A 268 -3.71 9.19 -3.02
C GLU A 268 -3.31 9.74 -1.63
N GLU A 269 -4.04 10.73 -1.10
CA GLU A 269 -3.78 11.51 0.14
C GLU A 269 -3.28 10.74 1.39
N ARG A 270 -3.37 9.41 1.43
CA ARG A 270 -2.94 8.54 2.55
C ARG A 270 -1.85 7.53 2.21
N ASP A 271 -1.52 7.34 0.94
CA ASP A 271 -0.55 6.34 0.50
C ASP A 271 0.68 7.06 -0.06
N SER A 272 1.77 7.01 0.68
CA SER A 272 2.97 7.81 0.44
C SER A 272 3.93 7.04 -0.45
N GLY A 273 3.67 6.94 -1.75
CA GLY A 273 4.66 6.37 -2.69
C GLY A 273 4.49 6.69 -4.17
N TRP A 274 5.50 6.34 -4.96
CA TRP A 274 5.34 6.11 -6.40
C TRP A 274 5.11 4.64 -6.72
N TYR A 275 4.18 4.45 -7.61
CA TYR A 275 3.61 3.17 -8.00
C TYR A 275 3.77 2.98 -9.50
N ILE A 276 4.11 1.77 -9.92
CA ILE A 276 4.12 1.39 -11.34
C ILE A 276 3.14 0.27 -11.58
N GLN A 277 2.22 0.54 -12.50
CA GLN A 277 1.17 -0.37 -12.92
C GLN A 277 1.44 -0.75 -14.37
N ARG A 278 1.38 -2.05 -14.68
CA ARG A 278 1.56 -2.56 -16.03
C ARG A 278 0.21 -3.03 -16.57
N PHE A 279 -0.10 -2.64 -17.78
CA PHE A 279 -1.26 -3.10 -18.53
C PHE A 279 -0.80 -3.89 -19.75
N VAL A 280 -1.37 -5.07 -19.97
CA VAL A 280 -1.14 -5.91 -21.14
C VAL A 280 -2.49 -6.28 -21.72
N ASP A 281 -2.70 -6.01 -23.01
CA ASP A 281 -3.99 -6.21 -23.69
C ASP A 281 -5.16 -5.55 -22.94
N GLY A 282 -4.93 -4.34 -22.40
CA GLY A 282 -5.91 -3.57 -21.62
C GLY A 282 -6.17 -4.07 -20.19
N ASN A 283 -5.47 -5.12 -19.73
CA ASN A 283 -5.65 -5.70 -18.40
C ASN A 283 -4.46 -5.42 -17.49
N LEU A 284 -4.72 -5.15 -16.20
CA LEU A 284 -3.68 -4.98 -15.20
C LEU A 284 -2.90 -6.30 -15.01
N SER A 285 -1.59 -6.27 -15.26
CA SER A 285 -0.68 -7.41 -15.16
C SER A 285 0.31 -7.20 -14.01
N SER A 286 0.79 -8.30 -13.43
CA SER A 286 1.79 -8.23 -12.35
C SER A 286 3.11 -7.65 -12.86
N VAL A 287 3.75 -6.81 -12.04
CA VAL A 287 5.10 -6.28 -12.29
C VAL A 287 6.20 -7.08 -11.58
N GLU A 288 5.83 -8.04 -10.71
CA GLU A 288 6.78 -8.78 -9.86
C GLU A 288 7.70 -9.73 -10.64
N GLU A 289 7.24 -10.25 -11.79
CA GLU A 289 7.95 -11.26 -12.58
C GLU A 289 8.78 -10.67 -13.75
N GLU A 290 8.77 -9.34 -13.88
CA GLU A 290 9.29 -8.65 -15.06
C GLU A 290 10.65 -7.98 -14.75
N GLU A 291 11.70 -8.44 -15.46
CA GLU A 291 13.11 -8.08 -15.23
C GLU A 291 13.36 -6.56 -15.30
N ILE A 292 12.60 -5.84 -16.12
CA ILE A 292 12.70 -4.39 -16.28
C ILE A 292 12.35 -3.63 -14.99
N PHE A 293 11.37 -4.10 -14.22
CA PHE A 293 10.95 -3.44 -12.98
C PHE A 293 11.88 -3.79 -11.82
N GLU A 294 12.39 -5.03 -11.77
CA GLU A 294 13.41 -5.44 -10.82
C GLU A 294 14.70 -4.59 -10.98
N ASP A 295 15.18 -4.44 -12.22
CA ASP A 295 16.36 -3.61 -12.52
C ASP A 295 16.16 -2.14 -12.16
N LEU A 296 15.00 -1.57 -12.53
CA LEU A 296 14.65 -0.19 -12.18
C LEU A 296 14.64 0.01 -10.66
N SER A 297 13.99 -0.89 -9.93
CA SER A 297 13.88 -0.83 -8.47
C SER A 297 15.25 -0.92 -7.80
N GLN A 298 16.08 -1.87 -8.23
CA GLN A 298 17.44 -2.04 -7.71
C GLN A 298 18.31 -0.80 -7.98
N GLN A 299 18.26 -0.24 -9.20
CA GLN A 299 19.04 0.96 -9.53
C GLN A 299 18.59 2.18 -8.73
N LEU A 300 17.28 2.35 -8.57
CA LEU A 300 16.74 3.48 -7.82
C LEU A 300 17.15 3.40 -6.34
N ASP A 301 17.02 2.24 -5.71
CA ASP A 301 17.45 2.03 -4.32
C ASP A 301 18.97 2.23 -4.16
N GLU A 302 19.80 1.71 -5.08
CA GLU A 302 21.25 1.96 -5.06
C GLU A 302 21.57 3.47 -5.15
N LYS A 303 20.86 4.22 -5.99
CA LYS A 303 21.05 5.67 -6.17
C LYS A 303 20.63 6.45 -4.94
N ILE A 304 19.47 6.15 -4.38
CA ILE A 304 18.95 6.77 -3.16
C ILE A 304 19.92 6.52 -2.01
N ARG A 305 20.33 5.26 -1.79
CA ARG A 305 21.30 4.91 -0.73
C ARG A 305 22.66 5.59 -0.92
N TYR A 306 23.14 5.67 -2.16
CA TYR A 306 24.41 6.34 -2.46
C TYR A 306 24.36 7.85 -2.19
N TYR A 307 23.27 8.52 -2.61
CA TYR A 307 23.12 9.95 -2.38
C TYR A 307 22.91 10.27 -0.89
N LYS A 308 22.09 9.49 -0.17
CA LYS A 308 21.97 9.60 1.30
C LYS A 308 23.34 9.52 1.99
N ARG A 309 24.22 8.63 1.51
CA ARG A 309 25.61 8.52 2.02
C ARG A 309 26.44 9.77 1.71
N ILE A 310 26.35 10.33 0.51
CA ILE A 310 27.02 11.59 0.16
C ILE A 310 26.52 12.73 1.05
N SER A 311 25.21 12.89 1.18
CA SER A 311 24.60 13.92 2.00
C SER A 311 24.99 13.81 3.47
N LYS A 312 24.96 12.58 4.03
CA LYS A 312 25.46 12.32 5.39
C LYS A 312 26.94 12.63 5.53
N GLN A 313 27.76 12.31 4.52
CA GLN A 313 29.18 12.67 4.52
C GLN A 313 29.37 14.19 4.48
N LEU A 314 28.59 14.94 3.71
CA LEU A 314 28.66 16.41 3.67
C LEU A 314 28.27 17.04 5.01
N SER A 315 27.18 16.59 5.63
CA SER A 315 26.73 17.10 6.94
C SER A 315 27.70 16.74 8.07
N THR A 316 28.19 15.49 8.10
CA THR A 316 29.10 14.98 9.15
C THR A 316 30.54 15.48 8.97
N SER A 317 31.00 15.66 7.72
CA SER A 317 32.31 16.22 7.38
C SER A 317 32.49 17.58 8.07
N SER A 318 31.42 18.39 8.18
CA SER A 318 31.52 19.71 8.81
C SER A 318 32.01 19.71 10.26
N GLN A 319 31.78 18.66 11.06
CA GLN A 319 32.13 18.62 12.48
C GLN A 319 33.44 17.86 12.75
N TYR A 320 33.60 16.65 12.20
CA TYR A 320 34.83 15.87 12.39
C TYR A 320 36.02 16.41 11.57
N MET A 321 35.78 16.96 10.37
CA MET A 321 36.87 17.57 9.60
C MET A 321 37.35 18.87 10.19
N ARG A 322 36.53 19.62 10.95
CA ARG A 322 37.05 20.77 11.70
C ARG A 322 38.05 20.34 12.77
N SER A 323 37.77 19.24 13.47
CA SER A 323 38.68 18.68 14.46
C SER A 323 39.96 18.11 13.84
N ILE A 324 39.85 17.35 12.74
CA ILE A 324 41.01 16.77 12.04
C ILE A 324 41.82 17.85 11.32
N ALA A 325 41.18 18.80 10.62
CA ALA A 325 41.86 19.93 10.00
C ALA A 325 42.52 20.83 11.06
N GLY A 326 41.87 21.07 12.19
CA GLY A 326 42.47 21.76 13.34
C GLY A 326 43.72 21.04 13.85
N LEU A 327 43.65 19.71 14.01
CA LEU A 327 44.78 18.89 14.45
C LEU A 327 45.91 18.86 13.42
N VAL A 328 45.61 18.78 12.12
CA VAL A 328 46.62 18.84 11.05
C VAL A 328 47.21 20.23 10.91
N VAL A 329 46.42 21.30 11.04
CA VAL A 329 46.94 22.68 11.09
C VAL A 329 47.86 22.85 12.30
N VAL A 330 47.49 22.32 13.47
CA VAL A 330 48.34 22.36 14.66
C VAL A 330 49.63 21.57 14.45
N ILE A 331 49.57 20.36 13.87
CA ILE A 331 50.77 19.54 13.57
C ILE A 331 51.65 20.23 12.53
N THR A 332 51.08 20.71 11.43
CA THR A 332 51.82 21.41 10.36
C THR A 332 52.42 22.72 10.87
N THR A 333 51.71 23.46 11.73
CA THR A 333 52.20 24.68 12.37
C THR A 333 53.26 24.37 13.41
N LEU A 334 53.12 23.31 14.22
CA LEU A 334 54.17 22.84 15.13
C LEU A 334 55.42 22.42 14.37
N LEU A 335 55.28 21.68 13.27
CA LEU A 335 56.40 21.30 12.41
C LEU A 335 57.04 22.50 11.69
N ALA A 336 56.30 23.59 11.47
CA ALA A 336 56.80 24.81 10.83
C ALA A 336 57.39 25.83 11.82
N VAL A 337 56.82 25.93 13.03
CA VAL A 337 57.18 26.89 14.10
C VAL A 337 58.26 26.33 15.01
N VAL A 338 58.19 25.05 15.38
CA VAL A 338 59.32 24.37 16.01
C VAL A 338 60.32 24.16 14.90
N ASN A 339 61.28 25.08 14.83
CA ASN A 339 62.38 25.09 13.89
C ASN A 339 62.81 23.65 13.60
N PHE A 340 62.72 23.20 12.33
CA PHE A 340 63.10 21.83 11.93
C PHE A 340 64.45 21.42 12.54
N GLY A 341 65.35 22.39 12.74
CA GLY A 341 66.63 22.25 13.43
C GLY A 341 66.57 21.71 14.86
N GLU A 342 65.62 22.15 15.70
CA GLU A 342 65.53 21.77 17.12
C GLU A 342 64.95 20.36 17.32
N ILE A 343 63.99 19.96 16.48
CA ILE A 343 63.48 18.58 16.48
C ILE A 343 64.53 17.63 15.93
N THR A 344 65.25 18.02 14.86
CA THR A 344 66.36 17.21 14.36
C THR A 344 67.48 17.07 15.38
N SER A 345 67.81 18.12 16.15
CA SER A 345 68.83 18.03 17.19
C SER A 345 68.39 17.13 18.36
N LEU A 346 67.13 17.24 18.81
CA LEU A 346 66.58 16.37 19.87
C LEU A 346 66.55 14.88 19.46
N VAL A 347 66.21 14.58 18.20
CA VAL A 347 66.23 13.20 17.67
C VAL A 347 67.66 12.71 17.47
N GLN A 348 68.58 13.57 17.06
CA GLN A 348 70.01 13.26 16.96
C GLN A 348 70.68 13.03 18.33
N ASP A 349 70.23 13.71 19.37
CA ASP A 349 70.74 13.55 20.74
C ASP A 349 70.23 12.25 21.39
N TYR A 350 69.04 11.77 21.03
CA TYR A 350 68.47 10.52 21.58
C TYR A 350 68.85 9.26 20.80
N ILE A 351 69.15 9.41 19.51
CA ILE A 351 69.56 8.33 18.63
C ILE A 351 70.91 8.77 18.08
N GLU A 352 72.03 8.28 18.65
CA GLU A 352 73.42 8.63 18.29
C GLU A 352 73.73 8.35 16.79
N ILE A 353 73.14 9.13 15.90
CA ILE A 353 73.16 8.94 14.45
C ILE A 353 73.77 10.21 13.87
N GLY A 354 75.09 10.27 13.95
CA GLY A 354 75.89 11.46 13.68
C GLY A 354 75.90 12.00 12.24
N GLN A 355 75.15 11.47 11.27
CA GLN A 355 75.22 11.94 9.87
C GLN A 355 73.93 11.89 9.03
N TYR A 356 72.77 11.51 9.57
CA TYR A 356 71.53 11.32 8.77
C TYR A 356 70.46 12.42 8.95
N SER A 357 70.83 13.61 9.43
CA SER A 357 69.85 14.70 9.70
C SER A 357 69.01 15.07 8.47
N SER A 358 69.62 15.06 7.28
CA SER A 358 68.95 15.33 6.01
C SER A 358 67.89 14.27 5.66
N VAL A 359 68.14 13.00 5.96
CA VAL A 359 67.20 11.89 5.68
C VAL A 359 65.97 11.99 6.58
N ILE A 360 66.16 12.32 7.87
CA ILE A 360 65.06 12.50 8.82
C ILE A 360 64.18 13.69 8.40
N SER A 361 64.78 14.81 7.99
CA SER A 361 64.03 15.97 7.49
C SER A 361 63.23 15.66 6.23
N ILE A 362 63.81 14.92 5.27
CA ILE A 362 63.11 14.48 4.05
C ILE A 362 61.93 13.58 4.40
N LEU A 363 62.10 12.67 5.35
CA LEU A 363 61.06 11.70 5.75
C LEU A 363 59.89 12.39 6.47
N LEU A 364 60.19 13.38 7.33
CA LEU A 364 59.18 14.23 7.97
C LEU A 364 58.41 15.10 6.96
N LEU A 365 59.12 15.70 5.99
CA LEU A 365 58.48 16.51 4.95
C LEU A 365 57.63 15.66 4.01
N GLY A 366 58.10 14.45 3.67
CA GLY A 366 57.37 13.46 2.89
C GLY A 366 56.08 13.00 3.58
N THR A 367 56.16 12.62 4.85
CA THR A 367 54.99 12.21 5.65
C THR A 367 53.98 13.35 5.83
N ASN A 368 54.44 14.58 6.09
CA ASN A 368 53.57 15.75 6.19
C ASN A 368 52.85 16.07 4.86
N THR A 369 53.56 15.91 3.74
CA THR A 369 52.98 16.09 2.41
C THR A 369 51.91 15.03 2.13
N ILE A 370 52.17 13.76 2.44
CA ILE A 370 51.19 12.67 2.29
C ILE A 370 49.96 12.95 3.16
N LEU A 371 50.16 13.32 4.43
CA LEU A 371 49.07 13.63 5.36
C LEU A 371 48.19 14.79 4.85
N SER A 372 48.83 15.83 4.32
CA SER A 372 48.14 16.98 3.72
C SER A 372 47.33 16.57 2.49
N ILE A 373 47.88 15.74 1.61
CA ILE A 373 47.17 15.21 0.43
C ILE A 373 45.96 14.36 0.87
N VAL A 374 46.14 13.45 1.83
CA VAL A 374 45.05 12.62 2.36
C VAL A 374 43.94 13.50 2.93
N LEU A 375 44.28 14.55 3.67
CA LEU A 375 43.31 15.48 4.22
C LEU A 375 42.55 16.26 3.14
N VAL A 376 43.25 16.77 2.12
CA VAL A 376 42.64 17.42 0.96
C VAL A 376 41.69 16.46 0.25
N VAL A 377 42.12 15.23 -0.02
CA VAL A 377 41.27 14.21 -0.65
C VAL A 377 40.04 13.92 0.20
N MET A 378 40.19 13.75 1.51
CA MET A 378 39.05 13.52 2.41
C MET A 378 38.09 14.73 2.45
N LEU A 379 38.60 15.97 2.39
CA LEU A 379 37.79 17.20 2.41
C LEU A 379 37.00 17.37 1.12
N PHE A 380 37.64 17.18 -0.03
CA PHE A 380 37.04 17.42 -1.33
C PHE A 380 36.29 16.20 -1.89
N SER A 381 36.59 14.98 -1.44
CA SER A 381 35.92 13.75 -1.89
C SER A 381 34.39 13.82 -1.85
N PRO A 382 33.72 14.23 -0.74
CA PRO A 382 32.26 14.28 -0.73
C PRO A 382 31.68 15.28 -1.75
N TYR A 383 32.30 16.45 -1.92
CA TYR A 383 31.89 17.45 -2.92
C TYR A 383 32.14 16.98 -4.36
N ILE A 384 33.25 16.27 -4.60
CA ILE A 384 33.54 15.67 -5.90
C ILE A 384 32.51 14.57 -6.21
N ARG A 385 32.16 13.74 -5.22
CA ARG A 385 31.13 12.69 -5.35
C ARG A 385 29.74 13.26 -5.59
N GLU A 386 29.37 14.34 -4.91
CA GLU A 386 28.12 15.08 -5.12
C GLU A 386 28.05 15.64 -6.55
N LYS A 387 29.09 16.34 -7.01
CA LYS A 387 29.14 16.87 -8.39
C LYS A 387 29.18 15.80 -9.47
N ALA A 388 29.79 14.65 -9.19
CA ALA A 388 29.85 13.52 -10.10
C ALA A 388 28.58 12.65 -10.06
N PHE A 389 27.71 12.84 -9.06
CA PHE A 389 26.50 12.07 -8.94
C PHE A 389 25.54 12.39 -10.09
N SER A 390 24.90 11.35 -10.59
CA SER A 390 23.88 11.47 -11.63
C SER A 390 22.74 10.52 -11.32
N TRP A 391 21.52 11.04 -11.42
CA TRP A 391 20.30 10.26 -11.32
C TRP A 391 20.07 9.33 -12.52
N LYS A 392 20.87 9.43 -13.59
CA LYS A 392 20.72 8.58 -14.78
C LYS A 392 20.82 7.08 -14.42
N MET A 393 19.79 6.36 -14.85
CA MET A 393 19.65 4.90 -14.79
C MET A 393 19.67 4.32 -16.22
N TYR A 394 20.02 3.04 -16.35
CA TYR A 394 20.24 2.40 -17.65
C TYR A 394 19.69 0.98 -17.66
N PRO A 395 18.79 0.60 -18.58
CA PRO A 395 18.24 -0.74 -18.61
C PRO A 395 19.30 -1.81 -18.88
N ILE A 396 19.02 -3.03 -18.41
CA ILE A 396 19.84 -4.22 -18.68
C ILE A 396 20.10 -4.35 -20.19
N GLY A 397 21.35 -4.65 -20.55
CA GLY A 397 21.78 -4.78 -21.95
C GLY A 397 22.11 -3.47 -22.67
N SER A 398 21.77 -2.30 -22.14
CA SER A 398 22.21 -1.02 -22.72
C SER A 398 23.73 -0.80 -22.50
N SER A 399 24.44 -0.35 -23.53
CA SER A 399 25.90 -0.15 -23.43
C SER A 399 26.20 0.93 -22.38
N LYS A 400 26.73 0.53 -21.22
CA LYS A 400 27.15 1.45 -20.16
C LYS A 400 28.11 2.49 -20.73
N SER A 401 27.68 3.76 -20.81
CA SER A 401 28.64 4.84 -20.97
C SER A 401 29.52 4.83 -19.73
N ARG A 402 30.83 4.63 -19.92
CA ARG A 402 31.91 4.40 -18.95
C ARG A 402 31.88 5.30 -17.69
N PHE A 403 30.98 5.03 -16.76
CA PHE A 403 31.06 5.45 -15.36
C PHE A 403 31.14 4.21 -14.45
N LYS A 404 32.06 3.31 -14.81
CA LYS A 404 32.67 2.34 -13.88
C LYS A 404 33.77 3.07 -13.11
N PHE A 405 33.41 4.03 -12.27
CA PHE A 405 34.32 4.54 -11.25
C PHE A 405 33.56 4.60 -9.93
N LEU A 406 34.12 3.91 -8.92
CA LEU A 406 33.66 3.77 -7.53
C LEU A 406 32.78 2.55 -7.16
N ARG A 407 32.79 1.44 -7.93
CA ARG A 407 32.31 0.12 -7.40
C ARG A 407 33.40 -0.74 -6.73
N HIS A 408 34.65 -0.28 -6.69
CA HIS A 408 35.72 -0.92 -5.92
C HIS A 408 36.51 0.13 -5.15
N HIS A 409 36.12 0.36 -3.90
CA HIS A 409 36.99 0.59 -2.74
C HIS A 409 36.09 0.82 -1.52
N SER A 410 35.31 -0.22 -1.18
CA SER A 410 35.08 -0.55 0.22
C SER A 410 36.43 -0.98 0.79
N PHE A 411 37.21 -0.04 1.31
CA PHE A 411 38.18 -0.42 2.34
C PHE A 411 37.34 -0.88 3.53
N GLY A 412 37.26 -2.20 3.70
CA GLY A 412 36.96 -2.79 4.98
C GLY A 412 37.99 -2.27 5.96
N ILE A 413 37.53 -1.54 6.95
CA ILE A 413 38.19 -1.43 8.24
C ILE A 413 37.15 -2.00 9.20
N GLU A 414 37.31 -3.29 9.49
CA GLU A 414 36.99 -3.80 10.83
C GLU A 414 38.00 -3.23 11.83
#